data_AF-A0A927D0P1-F1
#
_entry.id   AF-A0A927D0P1-F1
#
_cell.length_a   1.000
_cell.length_b   1.000
_cell.length_c   1.000
_cell.angle_alpha   90.00
_cell.angle_beta   90.00
_cell.angle_gamma   90.00
#
_symmetry.space_group_name_H-M   'P 1'
#
loop_
_entity.id
_entity.type
_entity.pdbx_description
1 polymer ?
#
loop_
_entity_poly.entity_id
_entity_poly.type
_entity_poly.pdbx_seq_one_letter_code
_entity_poly.pdbx_strand_id
1 'polypeptide(L)'
;MRYLLSPNEEFNFLRRLKREFQLVPLTPSDSHDFPGALEICASPSPGAASSNDDLDYIFWAKDHGPITRIGDGSGPKDGVARVVRILNRDAKLEGTAIDLETTPIVSWTRPRWYQGNRQWIVPSRLGSTRTTRRDFTPAYAKMFSSIEALLRRNGEKVNSWDIPNSRDDTGLEFTAPKNTASFNVVVWPEAFRWLEKGVKIYHWDA
;
A
#
# COMPACT_ATOMS: atom_id res chain seq x y z
N MET A 1 -6.00 -4.04 7.13
CA MET A 1 -6.40 -5.21 6.32
C MET A 1 -5.36 -5.43 5.23
N ARG A 2 -5.08 -6.67 4.85
CA ARG A 2 -4.14 -7.03 3.78
C ARG A 2 -4.90 -7.55 2.56
N TYR A 3 -4.33 -7.35 1.38
CA TYR A 3 -4.97 -7.67 0.11
C TYR A 3 -4.00 -8.37 -0.83
N LEU A 4 -4.45 -9.41 -1.52
CA LEU A 4 -3.66 -10.09 -2.55
C LEU A 4 -4.40 -10.02 -3.88
N LEU A 5 -3.82 -9.28 -4.81
CA LEU A 5 -4.33 -9.10 -6.16
C LEU A 5 -3.27 -9.59 -7.13
N SER A 6 -3.70 -10.21 -8.23
CA SER A 6 -2.83 -10.50 -9.35
C SER A 6 -2.45 -9.19 -10.07
N PRO A 7 -1.50 -9.21 -11.03
CA PRO A 7 -1.03 -8.00 -11.70
C PRO A 7 -2.13 -7.33 -12.51
N ASN A 8 -2.98 -8.12 -13.16
CA ASN A 8 -4.13 -7.60 -13.92
C ASN A 8 -5.21 -7.02 -13.00
N GLU A 9 -5.46 -7.68 -11.86
CA GLU A 9 -6.43 -7.22 -10.86
C GLU A 9 -5.96 -5.93 -10.19
N GLU A 10 -4.69 -5.86 -9.80
CA GLU A 10 -4.05 -4.65 -9.27
C GLU A 10 -4.12 -3.52 -10.29
N PHE A 11 -3.76 -3.77 -11.55
CA PHE A 11 -3.86 -2.78 -12.62
C PHE A 11 -5.27 -2.23 -12.75
N ASN A 12 -6.27 -3.11 -12.78
CA ASN A 12 -7.67 -2.72 -12.85
C ASN A 12 -8.10 -1.93 -11.60
N PHE A 13 -7.68 -2.35 -10.41
CA PHE A 13 -7.97 -1.66 -9.16
C PHE A 13 -7.40 -0.23 -9.16
N LEU A 14 -6.13 -0.05 -9.50
CA LEU A 14 -5.48 1.26 -9.58
C LEU A 14 -6.14 2.15 -10.65
N ARG A 15 -6.57 1.57 -11.79
CA ARG A 15 -7.34 2.30 -12.80
C ARG A 15 -8.69 2.77 -12.27
N ARG A 16 -9.36 1.98 -11.43
CA ARG A 16 -10.62 2.37 -10.78
C ARG A 16 -10.42 3.47 -9.75
N LEU A 17 -9.32 3.45 -8.99
CA LEU A 17 -8.94 4.57 -8.10
C LEU A 17 -8.91 5.90 -8.86
N LYS A 18 -8.30 5.93 -10.06
CA LYS A 18 -8.27 7.13 -10.91
C LYS A 18 -9.64 7.50 -11.50
N ARG A 19 -10.38 6.51 -12.03
CA ARG A 19 -11.60 6.77 -12.82
C ARG A 19 -12.87 6.91 -11.98
N GLU A 20 -13.08 6.01 -11.04
CA GLU A 20 -14.31 5.96 -10.21
C GLU A 20 -14.21 6.89 -9.01
N PHE A 21 -13.04 6.98 -8.38
CA PHE A 21 -12.81 7.80 -7.19
C PHE A 21 -12.09 9.12 -7.49
N GLN A 22 -11.81 9.40 -8.77
CA GLN A 22 -11.18 10.64 -9.25
C GLN A 22 -9.85 10.98 -8.55
N LEU A 23 -9.13 9.97 -8.06
CA LEU A 23 -7.89 10.16 -7.34
C LEU A 23 -6.74 10.53 -8.29
N VAL A 24 -5.95 11.53 -7.88
CA VAL A 24 -4.83 12.06 -8.68
C VAL A 24 -3.53 11.39 -8.22
N PRO A 25 -2.76 10.72 -9.08
CA PRO A 25 -1.50 10.10 -8.67
C PRO A 25 -0.46 11.15 -8.27
N LEU A 26 0.24 10.91 -7.16
CA LEU A 26 1.35 11.73 -6.65
C LEU A 26 2.71 11.04 -6.80
N THR A 27 2.76 9.71 -6.90
CA THR A 27 4.02 8.98 -7.11
C THR A 27 4.47 9.19 -8.54
N PRO A 28 5.72 9.62 -8.78
CA PRO A 28 6.25 9.69 -10.13
C PRO A 28 6.28 8.29 -10.74
N SER A 29 5.81 8.19 -11.97
CA SER A 29 6.28 7.18 -12.90
C SER A 29 7.77 7.47 -13.11
N ASP A 30 8.65 6.47 -13.06
CA ASP A 30 10.08 6.65 -13.41
C ASP A 30 10.26 7.13 -14.87
N SER A 31 9.18 7.24 -15.65
CA SER A 31 9.13 8.07 -16.84
C SER A 31 8.95 9.55 -16.44
N HIS A 32 10.02 10.32 -16.58
CA HIS A 32 10.00 11.78 -16.64
C HIS A 32 8.74 12.31 -17.39
N ASP A 33 8.14 13.35 -16.82
CA ASP A 33 6.98 14.14 -17.30
C ASP A 33 5.58 13.67 -16.84
N PHE A 34 5.06 14.30 -15.77
CA PHE A 34 3.61 14.37 -15.53
C PHE A 34 2.95 15.28 -16.60
N PRO A 35 1.71 15.04 -17.09
CA PRO A 35 0.60 14.33 -16.44
C PRO A 35 -0.01 13.18 -17.29
N GLY A 36 -0.49 12.12 -16.62
CA GLY A 36 -1.60 11.31 -17.17
C GLY A 36 -1.41 9.78 -17.12
N ALA A 37 -0.20 9.28 -17.32
CA ALA A 37 0.08 7.86 -17.26
C ALA A 37 0.81 7.54 -15.94
N LEU A 38 0.11 6.88 -15.01
CA LEU A 38 0.83 5.96 -14.14
C LEU A 38 1.23 4.84 -15.11
N GLU A 39 2.51 4.66 -15.40
CA GLU A 39 2.97 3.33 -15.78
C GLU A 39 2.71 2.45 -14.56
N ILE A 40 1.52 1.86 -14.54
CA ILE A 40 1.16 0.90 -13.52
C ILE A 40 2.05 -0.31 -13.83
N CYS A 41 3.17 -0.40 -13.11
CA CYS A 41 3.98 -1.60 -13.13
C CYS A 41 3.11 -2.73 -12.58
N ALA A 42 2.98 -3.79 -13.38
CA ALA A 42 2.24 -4.98 -13.03
C ALA A 42 2.92 -5.64 -11.81
N SER A 43 2.17 -6.09 -10.81
CA SER A 43 2.69 -6.95 -9.74
C SER A 43 3.58 -8.06 -10.29
N PRO A 44 4.63 -8.47 -9.57
CA PRO A 44 5.49 -9.53 -10.05
C PRO A 44 4.70 -10.85 -10.12
N SER A 45 4.64 -11.47 -11.29
CA SER A 45 4.06 -12.80 -11.48
C SER A 45 4.81 -13.87 -10.67
N PRO A 46 4.17 -15.02 -10.34
CA PRO A 46 4.84 -16.14 -9.71
C PRO A 46 6.14 -16.52 -10.42
N GLY A 47 7.25 -16.57 -9.66
CA GLY A 47 8.57 -16.92 -10.17
C GLY A 47 9.40 -15.78 -10.77
N ALA A 48 8.87 -14.56 -10.87
CA ALA A 48 9.64 -13.39 -11.31
C ALA A 48 10.74 -13.02 -10.30
N ALA A 49 11.83 -12.41 -10.78
CA ALA A 49 12.85 -11.84 -9.90
C ALA A 49 12.23 -10.69 -9.10
N SER A 50 12.50 -10.64 -7.78
CA SER A 50 12.05 -9.52 -6.95
C SER A 50 12.83 -8.27 -7.32
N SER A 51 12.17 -7.27 -7.89
CA SER A 51 12.66 -5.90 -7.75
C SER A 51 12.50 -5.53 -6.27
N ASN A 52 13.58 -5.09 -5.62
CA ASN A 52 13.58 -4.69 -4.22
C ASN A 52 12.86 -3.34 -3.98
N ASP A 53 12.25 -2.79 -5.02
CA ASP A 53 11.61 -1.49 -4.95
C ASP A 53 10.23 -1.67 -4.31
N ASP A 54 10.13 -1.26 -3.04
CA ASP A 54 8.87 -0.98 -2.35
C ASP A 54 8.17 0.16 -3.11
N LEU A 55 7.50 -0.18 -4.21
CA LEU A 55 6.74 0.77 -5.01
C LEU A 55 5.38 0.97 -4.34
N ASP A 56 5.26 2.07 -3.60
CA ASP A 56 3.98 2.54 -3.05
C ASP A 56 3.29 3.47 -4.04
N TYR A 57 2.08 3.13 -4.50
CA TYR A 57 1.27 4.09 -5.24
C TYR A 57 0.54 5.02 -4.27
N ILE A 58 0.81 6.31 -4.39
CA ILE A 58 0.20 7.37 -3.59
C ILE A 58 -0.71 8.18 -4.50
N PHE A 59 -1.95 8.36 -4.07
CA PHE A 59 -2.95 9.17 -4.76
C PHE A 59 -3.49 10.26 -3.84
N TRP A 60 -3.59 11.48 -4.37
CA TRP A 60 -4.25 12.60 -3.75
C TRP A 60 -5.75 12.61 -4.04
N ALA A 61 -6.54 12.74 -2.98
CA ALA A 61 -7.98 12.90 -3.02
C ALA A 61 -8.34 14.40 -3.10
N LYS A 62 -8.13 15.00 -4.28
CA LYS A 62 -8.23 16.46 -4.51
C LYS A 62 -9.55 17.09 -4.06
N ASP A 63 -10.66 16.38 -4.21
CA ASP A 63 -12.00 16.90 -3.88
C ASP A 63 -12.28 16.86 -2.36
N HIS A 64 -11.34 16.32 -1.59
CA HIS A 64 -11.46 16.11 -0.14
C HIS A 64 -10.48 16.97 0.67
N GLY A 65 -9.61 17.75 0.03
CA GLY A 65 -8.74 18.71 0.67
C GLY A 65 -7.47 19.01 -0.13
N PRO A 66 -6.78 20.12 0.19
CA PRO A 66 -5.60 20.55 -0.54
C PRO A 66 -4.38 19.68 -0.24
N ILE A 67 -3.39 19.76 -1.13
CA ILE A 67 -2.01 19.35 -0.82
C ILE A 67 -1.46 20.30 0.23
N THR A 68 -0.96 19.75 1.32
CA THR A 68 -0.22 20.51 2.35
C THR A 68 1.26 20.25 2.16
N ARG A 69 2.10 21.29 2.15
CA ARG A 69 3.55 21.10 2.16
C ARG A 69 4.09 21.03 3.58
N ILE A 70 5.26 20.43 3.73
CA ILE A 70 5.98 20.44 5.00
C ILE A 70 6.20 21.88 5.43
N GLY A 71 5.67 22.25 6.60
CA GLY A 71 5.78 23.61 7.14
C GLY A 71 4.57 24.53 6.90
N ASP A 72 3.64 24.19 6.00
CA ASP A 72 2.39 24.94 5.76
C ASP A 72 1.38 24.78 6.91
N GLY A 73 1.52 23.70 7.68
CA GLY A 73 0.62 23.37 8.79
C GLY A 73 0.67 24.37 9.96
N SER A 74 -0.35 24.31 10.82
CA SER A 74 -0.28 24.99 12.12
C SER A 74 0.98 24.54 12.86
N GLY A 75 1.67 25.48 13.53
CA GLY A 75 2.97 25.22 14.14
C GLY A 75 3.01 23.97 15.03
N PRO A 76 4.21 23.42 15.30
CA PRO A 76 4.38 22.12 15.96
C PRO A 76 3.63 22.08 17.30
N LYS A 77 2.73 21.10 17.43
CA LYS A 77 1.84 20.95 18.59
C LYS A 77 2.52 20.31 19.80
N ASP A 78 3.61 19.59 19.59
CA ASP A 78 4.36 18.88 20.61
C ASP A 78 5.89 18.91 20.32
N GLY A 79 6.66 18.24 21.17
CA GLY A 79 8.13 18.16 21.05
C GLY A 79 8.59 17.34 19.85
N VAL A 80 7.88 16.26 19.50
CA VAL A 80 8.23 15.39 18.36
C VAL A 80 8.05 16.15 17.05
N ALA A 81 6.90 16.80 16.87
CA ALA A 81 6.63 17.66 15.73
C ALA A 81 7.65 18.81 15.61
N ARG A 82 8.16 19.31 16.76
CA ARG A 82 9.22 20.33 16.80
C ARG A 82 10.54 19.78 16.22
N VAL A 83 10.95 18.59 16.65
CA VAL A 83 12.17 17.93 16.15
C VAL A 83 12.03 17.62 14.65
N VAL A 84 10.90 17.05 14.24
CA VAL A 84 10.62 16.75 12.81
C VAL A 84 10.71 18.01 11.96
N ARG A 85 10.15 19.13 12.44
CA ARG A 85 10.25 20.41 11.74
C ARG A 85 11.69 20.91 11.61
N ILE A 86 12.49 20.81 12.67
CA ILE A 86 13.92 21.18 12.64
C ILE A 86 14.65 20.33 11.60
N LEU A 87 14.49 19.00 11.64
CA LEU A 87 15.10 18.09 10.68
C LEU A 87 14.70 18.41 9.23
N ASN A 88 13.42 18.70 8.99
CA ASN A 88 12.92 19.06 7.66
C ASN A 88 13.46 20.41 7.18
N ARG A 89 13.64 21.38 8.07
CA ARG A 89 14.28 22.66 7.75
C ARG A 89 15.76 22.46 7.41
N ASP A 90 16.47 21.69 8.21
CA ASP A 90 17.89 21.39 8.00
C ASP A 90 18.10 20.65 6.67
N ALA A 91 17.16 19.76 6.31
CA ALA A 91 17.10 19.08 5.02
C ALA A 91 16.57 19.94 3.86
N LYS A 92 16.18 21.21 4.10
CA LYS A 92 15.62 22.14 3.10
C LYS A 92 14.35 21.63 2.41
N LEU A 93 13.54 20.84 3.12
CA LEU A 93 12.27 20.28 2.64
C LEU A 93 11.05 21.16 2.99
N GLU A 94 11.20 22.13 3.90
CA GLU A 94 10.13 23.10 4.22
C GLU A 94 9.69 23.86 2.95
N GLY A 95 8.39 23.87 2.66
CA GLY A 95 7.79 24.58 1.52
C GLY A 95 7.99 23.92 0.15
N THR A 96 8.72 22.80 0.06
CA THR A 96 9.01 22.11 -1.20
C THR A 96 8.42 20.70 -1.25
N ALA A 97 8.48 19.95 -0.14
CA ALA A 97 7.97 18.58 -0.06
C ALA A 97 6.50 18.53 0.37
N ILE A 98 5.75 17.54 -0.15
CA ILE A 98 4.37 17.25 0.28
C ILE A 98 4.39 16.59 1.65
N ASP A 99 3.56 17.10 2.57
CA ASP A 99 3.28 16.43 3.84
C ASP A 99 2.16 15.40 3.65
N LEU A 100 2.57 14.13 3.57
CA LEU A 100 1.68 12.98 3.40
C LEU A 100 0.84 12.68 4.66
N GLU A 101 1.21 13.22 5.83
CA GLU A 101 0.45 13.04 7.07
C GLU A 101 -0.74 13.98 7.17
N THR A 102 -0.72 15.09 6.42
CA THR A 102 -1.77 16.12 6.48
C THR A 102 -2.49 16.34 5.15
N THR A 103 -1.96 15.81 4.05
CA THR A 103 -2.63 15.76 2.74
C THR A 103 -3.61 14.58 2.69
N PRO A 104 -4.84 14.74 2.16
CA PRO A 104 -5.78 13.63 2.02
C PRO A 104 -5.31 12.69 0.90
N ILE A 105 -4.72 11.56 1.29
CA ILE A 105 -4.09 10.60 0.38
C ILE A 105 -4.58 9.17 0.61
N VAL A 106 -4.71 8.44 -0.48
CA VAL A 106 -4.85 6.98 -0.48
C VAL A 106 -3.54 6.40 -0.95
N SER A 107 -2.96 5.48 -0.19
CA SER A 107 -1.78 4.74 -0.59
C SER A 107 -2.09 3.27 -0.85
N TRP A 108 -1.38 2.68 -1.80
CA TRP A 108 -1.41 1.27 -2.11
C TRP A 108 0.03 0.74 -2.14
N THR A 109 0.38 -0.01 -1.11
CA THR A 109 1.62 -0.80 -1.09
C THR A 109 1.38 -2.08 -1.86
N ARG A 110 2.18 -2.30 -2.89
CA ARG A 110 2.06 -3.44 -3.81
C ARG A 110 2.43 -4.77 -3.13
N PRO A 111 1.96 -5.91 -3.64
CA PRO A 111 2.45 -7.19 -3.17
C PRO A 111 3.88 -7.42 -3.68
N ARG A 112 4.72 -8.02 -2.84
CA ARG A 112 6.12 -8.33 -3.20
C ARG A 112 6.49 -9.76 -2.82
N TRP A 113 7.37 -10.37 -3.60
CA TRP A 113 7.96 -11.65 -3.22
C TRP A 113 8.91 -11.47 -2.05
N TYR A 114 8.87 -12.39 -1.09
CA TYR A 114 9.81 -12.38 0.01
C TYR A 114 11.23 -12.65 -0.52
N GLN A 115 12.18 -11.85 -0.05
CA GLN A 115 13.57 -11.98 -0.46
C GLN A 115 14.09 -13.38 -0.11
N GLY A 116 14.72 -14.03 -1.08
CA GLY A 116 15.30 -15.36 -0.91
C GLY A 116 14.32 -16.53 -1.09
N ASN A 117 13.01 -16.31 -1.26
CA ASN A 117 12.09 -17.39 -1.57
C ASN A 117 10.89 -16.97 -2.44
N ARG A 118 10.86 -17.46 -3.69
CA ARG A 118 9.83 -17.18 -4.70
C ARG A 118 8.49 -17.89 -4.47
N GLN A 119 8.36 -18.65 -3.38
CA GLN A 119 7.09 -19.25 -2.98
C GLN A 119 6.34 -18.39 -1.96
N TRP A 120 6.98 -17.40 -1.33
CA TRP A 120 6.34 -16.57 -0.30
C TRP A 120 6.03 -15.17 -0.81
N ILE A 121 4.79 -14.74 -0.69
CA ILE A 121 4.32 -13.42 -1.11
C ILE A 121 3.90 -12.56 0.08
N VAL A 122 4.46 -11.37 0.18
CA VAL A 122 4.03 -10.32 1.11
C VAL A 122 2.79 -9.65 0.51
N PRO A 123 1.63 -9.67 1.20
CA PRO A 123 0.41 -9.12 0.65
C PRO A 123 0.38 -7.59 0.73
N SER A 124 -0.29 -7.00 -0.26
CA SER A 124 -0.53 -5.58 -0.42
C SER A 124 -1.24 -4.96 0.77
N ARG A 125 -1.13 -3.63 0.90
CA ARG A 125 -1.79 -2.86 1.95
C ARG A 125 -2.40 -1.59 1.37
N LEU A 126 -3.69 -1.37 1.65
CA LEU A 126 -4.32 -0.08 1.46
C LEU A 126 -4.05 0.79 2.70
N GLY A 127 -3.55 2.01 2.48
CA GLY A 127 -3.31 3.01 3.49
C GLY A 127 -4.11 4.29 3.22
N SER A 128 -4.36 5.03 4.28
CA SER A 128 -4.87 6.39 4.24
C SER A 128 -3.95 7.30 5.03
N THR A 129 -4.12 8.61 4.85
CA THR A 129 -3.53 9.63 5.72
C THR A 129 -3.69 9.28 7.20
N ARG A 130 -2.57 9.20 7.93
CA ARG A 130 -2.55 8.78 9.35
C ARG A 130 -3.27 9.75 10.28
N THR A 131 -3.18 11.05 9.99
CA THR A 131 -3.75 12.09 10.86
C THR A 131 -5.10 12.53 10.32
N THR A 132 -6.18 12.08 10.95
CA THR A 132 -7.52 12.61 10.69
C THR A 132 -7.57 14.07 11.14
N ARG A 133 -7.33 15.03 10.22
CA ARG A 133 -7.57 16.44 10.53
C ARG A 133 -9.08 16.66 10.68
N ARG A 134 -9.48 17.56 11.59
CA ARG A 134 -10.88 18.07 11.65
C ARG A 134 -11.36 18.63 10.30
N ASP A 135 -10.41 19.00 9.45
CA ASP A 135 -10.61 19.61 8.15
C ASP A 135 -10.88 18.58 7.03
N PHE A 136 -10.69 17.28 7.30
CA PHE A 136 -11.07 16.25 6.33
C PHE A 136 -12.58 16.09 6.31
N THR A 137 -13.16 16.29 5.13
CA THR A 137 -14.60 16.11 4.94
C THR A 137 -15.01 14.69 5.35
N PRO A 138 -16.17 14.48 6.01
CA PRO A 138 -16.71 13.14 6.23
C PRO A 138 -16.81 12.30 4.95
N ALA A 139 -16.92 12.98 3.80
CA ALA A 139 -16.88 12.39 2.47
C ALA A 139 -15.57 11.65 2.16
N TYR A 140 -14.42 12.09 2.71
CA TYR A 140 -13.14 11.42 2.54
C TYR A 140 -13.13 10.03 3.19
N ALA A 141 -13.57 9.95 4.45
CA ALA A 141 -13.68 8.68 5.16
C ALA A 141 -14.65 7.73 4.43
N LYS A 142 -15.79 8.24 3.95
CA LYS A 142 -16.74 7.46 3.16
C LYS A 142 -16.15 6.95 1.84
N MET A 143 -15.39 7.78 1.14
CA MET A 143 -14.67 7.40 -0.08
C MET A 143 -13.67 6.29 0.23
N PHE A 144 -12.84 6.44 1.26
CA PHE A 144 -11.87 5.42 1.67
C PHE A 144 -12.55 4.10 2.06
N SER A 145 -13.62 4.16 2.85
CA SER A 145 -14.42 2.97 3.17
C SER A 145 -15.05 2.31 1.94
N SER A 146 -15.41 3.09 0.92
CA SER A 146 -15.94 2.58 -0.35
C SER A 146 -14.85 1.86 -1.16
N ILE A 147 -13.61 2.36 -1.13
CA ILE A 147 -12.44 1.69 -1.72
C ILE A 147 -12.15 0.38 -0.99
N GLU A 148 -12.17 0.38 0.34
CA GLU A 148 -12.02 -0.87 1.11
C GLU A 148 -13.15 -1.87 0.83
N ALA A 149 -14.39 -1.41 0.78
CA ALA A 149 -15.55 -2.23 0.45
C ALA A 149 -15.43 -2.82 -0.95
N LEU A 150 -14.88 -2.06 -1.91
CA LEU A 150 -14.57 -2.55 -3.24
C LEU A 150 -13.60 -3.73 -3.20
N LEU A 151 -12.49 -3.59 -2.47
CA LEU A 151 -11.50 -4.66 -2.34
C LEU A 151 -12.11 -5.90 -1.70
N ARG A 152 -12.89 -5.74 -0.63
CA ARG A 152 -13.54 -6.84 0.10
C ARG A 152 -14.62 -7.55 -0.73
N ARG A 153 -15.40 -6.80 -1.52
CA ARG A 153 -16.50 -7.36 -2.33
C ARG A 153 -16.02 -8.27 -3.47
N ASN A 154 -14.85 -7.98 -4.02
CA ASN A 154 -14.30 -8.73 -5.16
C ASN A 154 -13.38 -9.88 -4.74
N GLY A 155 -13.13 -10.08 -3.44
CA GLY A 155 -12.19 -11.08 -2.97
C GLY A 155 -12.77 -11.97 -1.88
N GLU A 156 -12.11 -13.11 -1.70
CA GLU A 156 -12.39 -14.05 -0.62
C GLU A 156 -11.46 -13.78 0.56
N LYS A 157 -12.00 -13.91 1.77
CA LYS A 157 -11.22 -13.73 2.99
C LYS A 157 -10.55 -15.05 3.36
N VAL A 158 -9.22 -15.10 3.19
CA VAL A 158 -8.39 -16.26 3.48
C VAL A 158 -7.60 -15.98 4.76
N ASN A 159 -7.57 -16.94 5.68
CA ASN A 159 -6.62 -16.89 6.78
C ASN A 159 -5.24 -17.24 6.23
N SER A 160 -4.25 -16.43 6.59
CA SER A 160 -2.88 -16.65 6.17
C SER A 160 -2.36 -18.08 6.44
N TRP A 161 -2.86 -18.78 7.48
CA TRP A 161 -2.43 -20.14 7.84
C TRP A 161 -3.26 -21.28 7.21
N ASP A 162 -4.44 -20.99 6.67
CA ASP A 162 -5.36 -22.02 6.15
C ASP A 162 -4.91 -22.54 4.76
N ILE A 163 -3.82 -22.00 4.21
CA ILE A 163 -3.28 -22.39 2.91
C ILE A 163 -2.45 -23.67 3.10
N PRO A 164 -2.88 -24.81 2.53
CA PRO A 164 -2.25 -26.10 2.76
C PRO A 164 -0.86 -26.12 2.10
N ASN A 165 0.18 -25.99 2.92
CA ASN A 165 1.55 -26.54 2.75
C ASN A 165 2.48 -25.92 3.82
N SER A 166 2.14 -26.09 5.09
CA SER A 166 2.85 -25.49 6.25
C SER A 166 4.10 -26.26 6.70
N ARG A 167 4.68 -27.13 5.87
CA ARG A 167 6.07 -27.59 6.06
C ARG A 167 6.97 -26.88 5.06
N ASP A 168 7.94 -26.14 5.58
CA ASP A 168 9.11 -25.71 4.83
C ASP A 168 9.98 -26.94 4.55
N ASP A 169 9.96 -27.42 3.32
CA ASP A 169 10.93 -28.42 2.84
C ASP A 169 12.25 -27.77 2.39
N THR A 170 12.50 -26.50 2.73
CA THR A 170 13.62 -25.73 2.20
C THR A 170 14.92 -25.81 3.02
N GLY A 171 14.92 -26.46 4.19
CA GLY A 171 16.15 -26.71 4.98
C GLY A 171 16.93 -25.44 5.42
N LEU A 172 16.36 -24.25 5.23
CA LEU A 172 16.90 -22.99 5.70
C LEU A 172 16.55 -22.85 7.19
N GLU A 173 17.53 -22.52 8.03
CA GLU A 173 17.33 -22.18 9.44
C GLU A 173 16.39 -20.97 9.54
N PHE A 174 15.09 -21.24 9.57
CA PHE A 174 14.06 -20.24 9.77
C PHE A 174 14.11 -19.81 11.24
N THR A 175 14.63 -18.61 11.50
CA THR A 175 14.48 -17.93 12.80
C THR A 175 12.99 -17.82 13.08
N ALA A 176 12.46 -18.26 14.23
CA ALA A 176 11.01 -18.27 14.50
C ALA A 176 10.34 -16.88 14.34
N PRO A 177 9.06 -16.80 13.91
CA PRO A 177 8.39 -15.52 13.66
C PRO A 177 8.23 -14.68 14.93
N LYS A 178 8.50 -13.36 14.80
CA LYS A 178 8.24 -12.39 15.87
C LYS A 178 6.75 -12.24 16.18
N ASN A 179 5.88 -12.55 15.22
CA ASN A 179 4.43 -12.46 15.35
C ASN A 179 3.79 -13.80 14.93
N THR A 180 3.25 -14.53 15.89
CA THR A 180 2.59 -15.84 15.67
C THR A 180 1.10 -15.72 15.38
N ALA A 181 0.56 -14.49 15.38
CA ALA A 181 -0.85 -14.24 15.17
C ALA A 181 -1.22 -14.43 13.69
N SER A 182 -2.29 -15.20 13.47
CA SER A 182 -2.97 -15.25 12.17
C SER A 182 -3.54 -13.89 11.80
N PHE A 183 -3.48 -13.56 10.51
CA PHE A 183 -4.24 -12.42 9.97
C PHE A 183 -4.99 -12.85 8.72
N ASN A 184 -6.02 -12.06 8.42
CA ASN A 184 -6.85 -12.30 7.26
C ASN A 184 -6.36 -11.49 6.07
N VAL A 185 -6.30 -12.13 4.92
CA VAL A 185 -6.00 -11.51 3.63
C VAL A 185 -7.23 -11.63 2.75
N VAL A 186 -7.61 -10.53 2.12
CA VAL A 186 -8.62 -10.57 1.07
C VAL A 186 -7.91 -10.87 -0.25
N VAL A 187 -8.24 -12.00 -0.86
CA VAL A 187 -7.58 -12.51 -2.06
C VAL A 187 -8.57 -12.45 -3.23
N TRP A 188 -8.19 -11.79 -4.32
CA TRP A 188 -9.04 -11.73 -5.52
C TRP A 188 -8.90 -13.02 -6.38
N PRO A 189 -9.86 -13.32 -7.27
CA PRO A 189 -9.96 -14.62 -7.93
C PRO A 189 -8.72 -15.06 -8.71
N GLU A 190 -8.04 -14.17 -9.42
CA GLU A 190 -6.82 -14.54 -10.17
C GLU A 190 -5.63 -14.77 -9.24
N ALA A 191 -5.49 -13.95 -8.19
CA ALA A 191 -4.50 -14.17 -7.13
C ALA A 191 -4.76 -15.47 -6.34
N PHE A 192 -6.02 -15.86 -6.15
CA PHE A 192 -6.38 -17.08 -5.45
C PHE A 192 -5.79 -18.32 -6.13
N ARG A 193 -5.75 -18.32 -7.47
CA ARG A 193 -5.11 -19.39 -8.26
C ARG A 193 -3.61 -19.54 -7.98
N TRP A 194 -2.94 -18.52 -7.45
CA TRP A 194 -1.55 -18.62 -7.03
C TRP A 194 -1.43 -19.47 -5.76
N LEU A 195 -2.36 -19.26 -4.82
CA LEU A 195 -2.43 -20.03 -3.58
C LEU A 195 -2.74 -21.50 -3.86
N GLU A 196 -3.65 -21.78 -4.79
CA GLU A 196 -3.95 -23.14 -5.27
C GLU A 196 -2.72 -23.83 -5.91
N LYS A 197 -1.80 -23.05 -6.49
CA LYS A 197 -0.54 -23.54 -7.08
C LYS A 197 0.60 -23.64 -6.08
N GLY A 198 0.34 -23.43 -4.79
CA GLY A 198 1.32 -23.58 -3.71
C GLY A 198 2.10 -22.31 -3.36
N VAL A 199 1.70 -21.13 -3.84
CA VAL A 199 2.21 -19.86 -3.32
C VAL A 199 1.70 -19.67 -1.89
N LYS A 200 2.59 -19.29 -0.98
CA LYS A 200 2.34 -19.09 0.45
C LYS A 200 2.31 -17.59 0.77
N ILE A 201 1.48 -17.19 1.73
CA ILE A 201 1.43 -15.81 2.21
C ILE A 201 2.51 -15.62 3.28
N TYR A 202 3.36 -14.60 3.13
CA TYR A 202 4.41 -14.30 4.08
C TYR A 202 3.83 -13.60 5.33
N HIS A 203 4.08 -14.18 6.51
CA HIS A 203 3.44 -13.77 7.76
C HIS A 203 4.21 -12.76 8.62
N TRP A 204 5.44 -12.40 8.24
CA TRP A 204 6.41 -11.88 9.21
C TRP A 204 6.45 -10.35 9.29
N ASP A 205 5.86 -9.66 8.31
CA ASP A 205 5.76 -8.19 8.23
C ASP A 205 4.32 -7.70 8.58
N ALA A 206 3.51 -8.54 9.23
CA ALA A 206 2.11 -8.27 9.55
C ALA A 206 1.91 -7.41 10.81
#